data_AF-A0A1H8KYK2-F1
#
_entry.id   AF-A0A1H8KYK2-F1
#
_cell.length_a   1.000
_cell.length_b   1.000
_cell.length_c   1.000
_cell.angle_alpha   90.00
_cell.angle_beta   90.00
_cell.angle_gamma   90.00
#
_symmetry.space_group_name_H-M   'P 1'
#
loop_
_entity.id
_entity.type
_entity.pdbx_description
1 polymer ?
#
loop_
_entity_poly.entity_id
_entity_poly.type
_entity_poly.pdbx_seq_one_letter_code
_entity_poly.pdbx_strand_id
1 'polypeptide(L)'
;MAGLHFRKYHQDACQKAGCSNSNLSIRMALSAYRSFGFTAKGDPRHQCKGCGSTFSLGSATRRHKRTDQTGSILLNLVNKVPLSRICEINGVTFPQIYSKVDFIYRQCLAMSAAREGDLARCLARKDQFFATDAQTILLNWPVRGRRGTVPLLHMSTVGNPPRK
;
A
#
# COMPACT_ATOMS: atom_id res chain seq x y z
N MET A 1 -3.79 -23.01 11.03
CA MET A 1 -4.41 -21.86 11.73
C MET A 1 -3.81 -20.58 11.19
N ALA A 2 -4.65 -19.75 10.56
CA ALA A 2 -4.47 -18.37 10.08
C ALA A 2 -3.17 -18.02 9.31
N GLY A 3 -3.29 -17.96 7.98
CA GLY A 3 -2.27 -17.44 7.08
C GLY A 3 -1.97 -15.95 7.32
N LEU A 4 -0.71 -15.66 7.64
CA LEU A 4 -0.13 -14.32 7.70
C LEU A 4 0.33 -13.89 6.30
N HIS A 5 -0.61 -13.48 5.46
CA HIS A 5 -0.33 -12.72 4.23
C HIS A 5 -1.13 -11.40 4.39
N PHE A 6 -0.58 -10.20 4.65
CA PHE A 6 0.31 -9.38 3.83
C PHE A 6 0.80 -8.15 4.65
N ARG A 7 1.90 -8.23 5.42
CA ARG A 7 2.54 -7.04 6.05
C ARG A 7 4.07 -7.02 5.89
N LYS A 8 4.59 -7.49 4.76
CA LYS A 8 6.04 -7.73 4.61
C LYS A 8 6.93 -6.51 4.38
N TYR A 9 6.42 -5.27 4.37
CA TYR A 9 7.29 -4.10 4.20
C TYR A 9 6.81 -2.90 5.02
N HIS A 10 7.07 -2.95 6.33
CA HIS A 10 7.17 -1.73 7.11
C HIS A 10 8.39 -0.95 6.62
N GLN A 11 8.16 0.15 5.89
CA GLN A 11 9.25 1.05 5.46
C GLN A 11 9.98 1.66 6.66
N ASP A 12 9.34 1.64 7.83
CA ASP A 12 9.82 2.05 9.14
C ASP A 12 10.31 0.90 10.03
N ALA A 13 10.66 -0.26 9.46
CA ALA A 13 11.32 -1.35 10.16
C ALA A 13 12.73 -1.61 9.62
N CYS A 14 13.50 -2.43 10.35
CA CYS A 14 14.84 -2.82 9.93
C CYS A 14 14.82 -3.59 8.59
N GLN A 15 15.54 -3.11 7.59
CA GLN A 15 15.55 -3.76 6.25
C GLN A 15 16.59 -4.89 6.12
N LYS A 16 17.33 -5.22 7.20
CA LYS A 16 18.36 -6.26 7.16
C LYS A 16 17.72 -7.65 7.15
N ALA A 17 18.02 -8.45 6.12
CA ALA A 17 17.57 -9.83 6.02
C ALA A 17 18.00 -10.64 7.26
N GLY A 18 17.08 -11.44 7.82
CA GLY A 18 17.33 -12.27 8.99
C GLY A 18 17.35 -11.54 10.34
N CYS A 19 17.10 -10.23 10.38
CA CYS A 19 16.99 -9.50 11.63
C CYS A 19 15.65 -9.78 12.33
N SER A 20 15.68 -9.97 13.66
CA SER A 20 14.47 -10.11 14.49
C SER A 20 13.53 -8.90 14.38
N ASN A 21 14.11 -7.71 14.18
CA ASN A 21 13.36 -6.46 14.05
C ASN A 21 12.89 -6.16 12.61
N SER A 22 13.02 -7.11 11.67
CA SER A 22 12.69 -6.87 10.25
C SER A 22 11.21 -6.60 9.98
N ASN A 23 10.32 -7.12 10.83
CA ASN A 23 8.88 -6.88 10.76
C ASN A 23 8.36 -5.99 11.92
N LEU A 24 9.27 -5.36 12.67
CA LEU A 24 8.92 -4.57 13.85
C LEU A 24 9.01 -3.08 13.51
N SER A 25 7.88 -2.43 13.24
CA SER A 25 7.82 -0.98 13.00
C SER A 25 8.41 -0.19 14.16
N ILE A 26 9.14 0.89 13.87
CA ILE A 26 9.63 1.84 14.88
C ILE A 26 8.49 2.32 15.78
N ARG A 27 7.30 2.58 15.21
CA ARG A 27 6.13 3.08 15.96
C ARG A 27 5.59 2.07 16.96
N MET A 28 5.73 0.77 16.66
CA MET A 28 5.25 -0.31 17.53
C MET A 28 6.23 -0.63 18.66
N ALA A 29 7.52 -0.40 18.45
CA ALA A 29 8.56 -0.74 19.42
C ALA A 29 9.69 0.28 19.41
N LEU A 30 9.44 1.48 19.94
CA LEU A 30 10.46 2.54 20.03
C LEU A 30 11.75 2.05 20.73
N SER A 31 11.62 1.18 21.74
CA SER A 31 12.75 0.65 22.51
C SER A 31 13.72 -0.19 21.67
N ALA A 32 13.26 -0.81 20.58
CA ALA A 32 14.08 -1.63 19.68
C ALA A 32 14.99 -0.81 18.76
N TYR A 33 14.80 0.51 18.71
CA TYR A 33 15.50 1.44 17.83
C TYR A 33 16.12 2.59 18.64
N ARG A 34 17.11 3.26 18.06
CA ARG A 34 17.60 4.56 18.56
C ARG A 34 17.70 5.56 17.42
N SER A 35 17.53 6.86 17.72
CA SER A 35 17.80 7.93 16.76
C SER A 35 19.29 7.95 16.41
N PHE A 36 19.60 8.23 15.14
CA PHE A 36 20.96 8.24 14.60
C PHE A 36 21.19 9.48 13.72
N GLY A 37 20.68 10.63 14.19
CA GLY A 37 20.76 11.91 13.49
C GLY A 37 19.90 11.97 12.22
N PHE A 38 20.33 12.80 11.29
CA PHE A 38 19.63 13.07 10.03
C PHE A 38 20.56 12.86 8.84
N THR A 39 20.00 12.56 7.68
CA THR A 39 20.75 12.59 6.41
C THR A 39 21.03 14.05 6.00
N ALA A 40 21.94 14.27 5.05
CA ALA A 40 22.21 15.61 4.49
C ALA A 40 20.95 16.30 3.91
N LYS A 41 19.92 15.52 3.55
CA LYS A 41 18.64 16.03 3.06
C LYS A 41 17.59 16.20 4.18
N GLY A 42 17.96 15.99 5.45
CA GLY A 42 17.08 16.14 6.61
C GLY A 42 16.16 14.95 6.89
N ASP A 43 16.35 13.80 6.24
CA ASP A 43 15.56 12.59 6.58
C ASP A 43 16.07 11.98 7.91
N PRO A 44 15.19 11.70 8.90
CA PRO A 44 15.60 11.10 10.16
C PRO A 44 16.18 9.70 9.95
N ARG A 45 17.30 9.42 10.63
CA ARG A 45 17.98 8.13 10.63
C ARG A 45 17.73 7.40 11.93
N HIS A 46 17.53 6.10 11.81
CA HIS A 46 17.33 5.20 12.94
C HIS A 46 18.33 4.06 12.87
N GLN A 47 18.81 3.64 14.03
CA GLN A 47 19.64 2.47 14.17
C GLN A 47 18.86 1.36 14.89
N CYS A 48 18.89 0.17 14.29
CA CYS A 48 18.34 -1.03 14.90
C CYS A 48 19.25 -1.52 16.03
N LYS A 49 18.72 -1.70 17.24
CA LYS A 49 19.51 -2.24 18.37
C LYS A 49 19.77 -3.74 18.26
N GLY A 50 18.96 -4.48 17.50
CA GLY A 50 19.12 -5.93 17.33
C GLY A 50 20.29 -6.31 16.40
N CYS A 51 20.54 -5.55 15.33
CA CYS A 51 21.58 -5.88 14.36
C CYS A 51 22.56 -4.74 14.03
N GLY A 52 22.40 -3.57 14.66
CA GLY A 52 23.25 -2.40 14.48
C GLY A 52 23.06 -1.64 13.16
N SER A 53 22.26 -2.14 12.22
CA SER A 53 22.07 -1.48 10.92
C SER A 53 21.37 -0.13 11.05
N THR A 54 21.81 0.88 10.29
CA THR A 54 21.12 2.16 10.18
C THR A 54 20.26 2.22 8.93
N PHE A 55 19.09 2.83 9.04
CA PHE A 55 18.21 3.14 7.90
C PHE A 55 17.61 4.52 8.09
N SER A 56 17.12 5.11 6.99
CA SER A 56 16.55 6.46 6.99
C SER A 56 15.08 6.42 6.61
N LEU A 57 14.26 7.19 7.34
CA LEU A 57 12.86 7.40 7.00
C LEU A 57 12.72 8.64 6.14
N GLY A 58 12.83 8.45 4.83
CA GLY A 58 12.63 9.53 3.88
C GLY A 58 11.16 9.76 3.52
N SER A 59 10.81 11.00 3.20
CA SER A 59 9.50 11.28 2.60
C SER A 59 9.31 10.47 1.32
N ALA A 60 8.20 9.72 1.23
CA ALA A 60 7.88 8.90 0.06
C ALA A 60 7.80 9.72 -1.24
N THR A 61 7.35 10.98 -1.14
CA THR A 61 7.22 11.90 -2.28
C THR A 61 8.54 12.51 -2.73
N ARG A 62 9.60 12.49 -1.90
CA ARG A 62 10.89 13.10 -2.27
C ARG A 62 11.58 12.41 -3.45
N ARG A 63 11.30 11.13 -3.68
CA ARG A 63 11.80 10.36 -4.83
C ARG A 63 10.97 10.61 -6.10
N HIS A 64 9.82 11.25 -5.99
CA HIS A 64 8.92 11.50 -7.10
C HIS A 64 9.30 12.83 -7.76
N LYS A 65 10.08 12.78 -8.84
CA LYS A 65 10.51 13.98 -9.58
C LYS A 65 9.36 14.72 -10.29
N ARG A 66 8.21 14.07 -10.51
CA ARG A 66 7.00 14.63 -11.15
C ARG A 66 5.76 14.21 -10.36
N THR A 67 5.50 14.86 -9.23
CA THR A 67 4.33 14.56 -8.38
C THR A 67 3.02 15.06 -8.97
N ASP A 68 3.08 16.15 -9.73
CA ASP A 68 2.00 16.80 -10.48
C ASP A 68 1.19 15.83 -11.34
N GLN A 69 1.87 14.89 -12.01
CA GLN A 69 1.22 13.92 -12.90
C GLN A 69 0.47 12.79 -12.17
N THR A 70 0.69 12.62 -10.86
CA THR A 70 0.15 11.47 -10.10
C THR A 70 -1.37 11.49 -10.06
N GLY A 71 -1.98 12.67 -9.88
CA GLY A 71 -3.44 12.82 -9.85
C GLY A 71 -4.08 12.50 -11.21
N SER A 72 -3.52 13.02 -12.29
CA SER A 72 -3.98 12.72 -13.65
C SER A 72 -3.86 11.23 -13.99
N ILE A 73 -2.73 10.59 -13.65
CA ILE A 73 -2.54 9.16 -13.86
C ILE A 73 -3.57 8.35 -13.07
N LEU A 74 -3.82 8.69 -11.79
CA LEU A 74 -4.87 8.05 -10.99
C LEU A 74 -6.24 8.16 -11.65
N LEU A 75 -6.64 9.38 -12.06
CA LEU A 75 -7.93 9.62 -12.68
C LEU A 75 -8.10 8.80 -13.97
N ASN A 76 -7.06 8.77 -14.81
CA ASN A 76 -7.08 7.98 -16.04
C ASN A 76 -7.20 6.47 -15.77
N LEU A 77 -6.52 5.95 -14.75
CA LEU A 77 -6.61 4.54 -14.33
C LEU A 77 -8.04 4.20 -13.87
N VAL A 78 -8.65 5.05 -13.04
CA VAL A 78 -10.03 4.86 -12.55
C VAL A 78 -11.04 4.92 -13.70
N ASN A 79 -10.79 5.79 -14.69
CA ASN A 79 -11.60 5.90 -15.90
C ASN A 79 -11.32 4.81 -16.95
N LYS A 80 -10.56 3.76 -16.60
CA LYS A 80 -10.26 2.61 -17.46
C LYS A 80 -9.58 3.00 -18.79
N VAL A 81 -8.83 4.09 -18.80
CA VAL A 81 -8.06 4.50 -19.98
C VAL A 81 -6.96 3.46 -20.24
N PRO A 82 -6.75 2.98 -21.48
CA PRO A 82 -5.68 2.04 -21.79
C PRO A 82 -4.31 2.57 -21.40
N LEU A 83 -3.42 1.74 -20.85
CA LEU A 83 -2.12 2.19 -20.34
C LEU A 83 -1.26 2.91 -21.40
N SER A 84 -1.31 2.46 -22.65
CA SER A 84 -0.66 3.16 -23.77
C SER A 84 -1.17 4.60 -23.93
N ARG A 85 -2.49 4.79 -23.85
CA ARG A 85 -3.11 6.11 -23.92
C ARG A 85 -2.77 6.97 -22.71
N ILE A 86 -2.62 6.37 -21.52
CA ILE A 86 -2.14 7.08 -20.32
C ILE A 86 -0.70 7.57 -20.53
N CYS A 87 0.18 6.76 -21.12
CA CYS A 87 1.55 7.16 -21.49
C CYS A 87 1.53 8.41 -22.39
N GLU A 88 0.71 8.39 -23.44
CA GLU A 88 0.57 9.50 -24.39
C GLU A 88 0.06 10.78 -23.73
N ILE A 89 -1.06 10.70 -22.98
CA ILE A 89 -1.71 11.86 -22.35
C ILE A 89 -0.77 12.55 -21.36
N ASN A 90 -0.01 11.75 -20.60
CA ASN A 90 0.80 12.26 -19.49
C ASN A 90 2.29 12.44 -19.87
N GLY A 91 2.70 12.07 -21.09
CA GLY A 91 4.09 12.13 -21.52
C GLY A 91 5.02 11.30 -20.62
N VAL A 92 4.59 10.08 -20.27
CA VAL A 92 5.32 9.16 -19.37
C VAL A 92 5.53 7.80 -20.03
N THR A 93 6.52 7.06 -19.54
CA THR A 93 6.82 5.69 -19.98
C THR A 93 6.07 4.66 -19.14
N PHE A 94 5.92 3.43 -19.65
CA PHE A 94 5.31 2.33 -18.91
C PHE A 94 5.96 2.09 -17.52
N PRO A 95 7.30 2.03 -17.38
CA PRO A 95 7.93 1.90 -16.06
C PRO A 95 7.55 3.02 -15.08
N GLN A 96 7.36 4.24 -15.58
CA GLN A 96 6.91 5.36 -14.75
C GLN A 96 5.45 5.17 -14.32
N ILE A 97 4.57 4.69 -15.20
CA ILE A 97 3.19 4.35 -14.83
C ILE A 97 3.18 3.26 -13.75
N TYR A 98 3.90 2.16 -13.93
CA TYR A 98 3.93 1.09 -12.92
C TYR A 98 4.47 1.59 -11.57
N SER A 99 5.51 2.41 -11.58
CA SER A 99 6.02 3.05 -10.35
C SER A 99 4.97 3.95 -9.68
N LYS A 100 4.11 4.61 -10.46
CA LYS A 100 3.00 5.42 -9.95
C LYS A 100 1.87 4.56 -9.41
N VAL A 101 1.55 3.43 -10.05
CA VAL A 101 0.58 2.45 -9.56
C VAL A 101 1.00 1.94 -8.18
N ASP A 102 2.27 1.57 -8.00
CA ASP A 102 2.80 1.13 -6.70
C ASP A 102 2.65 2.20 -5.61
N PHE A 103 2.92 3.46 -5.94
CA PHE A 103 2.75 4.56 -5.01
C PHE A 103 1.28 4.79 -4.65
N ILE A 104 0.40 4.85 -5.66
CA ILE A 104 -1.05 5.01 -5.49
C ILE A 104 -1.59 3.89 -4.61
N TYR A 105 -1.21 2.65 -4.86
CA TYR A 105 -1.58 1.50 -4.04
C TYR A 105 -1.22 1.70 -2.57
N ARG A 106 0.00 2.16 -2.28
CA ARG A 106 0.41 2.49 -0.89
C ARG A 106 -0.43 3.61 -0.29
N GLN A 107 -0.82 4.62 -1.07
CA GLN A 107 -1.71 5.69 -0.59
C GLN A 107 -3.12 5.15 -0.29
N CYS A 108 -3.66 4.27 -1.13
CA CYS A 108 -4.93 3.59 -0.87
C CYS A 108 -4.88 2.77 0.43
N LEU A 109 -3.79 2.02 0.66
CA LEU A 109 -3.59 1.30 1.91
C LEU A 109 -3.50 2.23 3.12
N ALA A 110 -2.76 3.34 3.02
CA ALA A 110 -2.66 4.32 4.10
C ALA A 110 -4.03 4.94 4.44
N MET A 111 -4.83 5.25 3.40
CA MET A 111 -6.20 5.74 3.58
C MET A 111 -7.10 4.69 4.23
N SER A 112 -7.00 3.41 3.81
CA SER A 112 -7.78 2.31 4.39
C SER A 112 -7.40 2.05 5.84
N ALA A 113 -6.11 2.02 6.16
CA ALA A 113 -5.60 1.79 7.51
C ALA A 113 -6.12 2.81 8.52
N ALA A 114 -6.27 4.09 8.12
CA ALA A 114 -6.84 5.12 8.98
C ALA A 114 -8.33 4.83 9.32
N ARG A 115 -9.09 4.26 8.38
CA ARG A 115 -10.50 3.87 8.60
C ARG A 115 -10.62 2.57 9.39
N GLU A 116 -9.77 1.60 9.08
CA GLU A 116 -9.72 0.29 9.75
C GLU A 116 -9.26 0.40 11.20
N GLY A 117 -8.41 1.38 11.54
CA GLY A 117 -7.99 1.61 12.93
C GLY A 117 -9.14 1.91 13.89
N ASP A 118 -10.26 2.39 13.36
CA ASP A 118 -11.46 2.74 14.11
C ASP A 118 -12.55 1.64 14.06
N LEU A 119 -12.27 0.54 13.35
CA LEU A 119 -13.25 -0.50 13.07
C LEU A 119 -13.80 -1.13 14.35
N ALA A 120 -12.95 -1.43 15.35
CA ALA A 120 -13.38 -2.03 16.61
C ALA A 120 -14.42 -1.16 17.35
N ARG A 121 -14.22 0.16 17.36
CA ARG A 121 -15.16 1.11 17.96
C ARG A 121 -16.46 1.17 17.18
N CYS A 122 -16.38 1.17 15.86
CA CYS A 122 -17.56 1.12 15.00
C CYS A 122 -18.38 -0.15 15.26
N LEU A 123 -17.73 -1.32 15.22
CA LEU A 123 -18.34 -2.65 15.41
C LEU A 123 -18.95 -2.87 16.80
N ALA A 124 -18.50 -2.13 17.82
CA ALA A 124 -19.10 -2.19 19.17
C ALA A 124 -20.54 -1.66 19.23
N ARG A 125 -21.03 -0.99 18.17
CA ARG A 125 -22.42 -0.55 18.06
C ARG A 125 -23.32 -1.74 17.71
N LYS A 126 -24.44 -1.90 18.42
CA LYS A 126 -25.31 -3.07 18.29
C LYS A 126 -26.10 -3.14 16.98
N ASP A 127 -26.33 -2.01 16.30
CA ASP A 127 -27.14 -1.93 15.09
C ASP A 127 -26.29 -1.74 13.83
N GLN A 128 -25.42 -2.70 13.55
CA GLN A 128 -24.57 -2.72 12.36
C GLN A 128 -25.24 -3.48 11.22
N PHE A 129 -25.42 -2.80 10.08
CA PHE A 129 -25.85 -3.46 8.85
C PHE A 129 -24.65 -3.68 7.96
N PHE A 130 -24.44 -4.92 7.50
CA PHE A 130 -23.40 -5.23 6.54
C PHE A 130 -24.01 -5.42 5.15
N ALA A 131 -23.42 -4.78 4.16
CA ALA A 131 -23.68 -5.06 2.76
C ALA A 131 -22.48 -5.80 2.17
N THR A 132 -22.71 -6.96 1.58
CA THR A 132 -21.69 -7.72 0.87
C THR A 132 -22.04 -7.70 -0.60
N ASP A 133 -21.06 -7.33 -1.43
CA ASP A 133 -21.14 -7.37 -2.87
C ASP A 133 -20.08 -8.32 -3.43
N ALA A 134 -20.40 -8.98 -4.54
CA ALA A 134 -19.52 -9.93 -5.20
C ALA A 134 -19.47 -9.64 -6.70
N GLN A 135 -18.26 -9.50 -7.21
CA GLN A 135 -18.00 -9.27 -8.62
C GLN A 135 -17.09 -10.38 -9.17
N THR A 136 -17.44 -10.93 -10.32
CA THR A 136 -16.53 -11.81 -11.07
C THR A 136 -15.74 -10.99 -12.07
N ILE A 137 -14.43 -10.89 -11.86
CA ILE A 137 -13.49 -10.20 -12.73
C ILE A 137 -12.87 -11.22 -13.68
N LEU A 138 -13.02 -10.99 -14.96
CA LEU A 138 -12.44 -11.83 -16.01
C LEU A 138 -11.00 -11.39 -16.30
N LEU A 139 -10.03 -12.24 -15.95
CA LEU A 139 -8.62 -11.96 -16.18
C LEU A 139 -8.10 -12.78 -17.36
N ASN A 140 -7.38 -12.12 -18.27
CA ASN A 140 -6.58 -12.82 -19.27
C ASN A 140 -5.28 -13.31 -18.59
N TRP A 141 -5.29 -14.53 -18.06
CA TRP A 141 -4.07 -15.11 -17.49
C TRP A 141 -3.31 -15.91 -18.55
N PRO A 142 -2.01 -15.63 -18.76
CA PRO A 142 -1.20 -16.30 -19.76
C PRO A 142 -0.47 -17.46 -19.08
N VAL A 143 -1.18 -18.52 -18.65
CA VAL A 143 -0.43 -19.77 -18.43
C VAL A 143 0.12 -20.13 -19.82
N ARG A 144 1.44 -20.29 -19.95
CA ARG A 144 2.09 -20.46 -21.27
C ARG A 144 1.45 -21.56 -22.13
N GLY A 145 0.84 -22.57 -21.49
CA GLY A 145 0.11 -23.68 -22.14
C GLY A 145 -1.43 -23.58 -22.14
N ARG A 146 -2.06 -22.57 -21.53
CA ARG A 146 -3.52 -22.39 -21.55
C ARG A 146 -3.87 -20.92 -21.76
N ARG A 147 -4.33 -20.60 -22.97
CA ARG A 147 -4.97 -19.32 -23.27
C ARG A 147 -6.43 -19.43 -22.89
N GLY A 148 -6.86 -18.63 -21.92
CA GLY A 148 -8.27 -18.59 -21.50
C GLY A 148 -8.51 -17.53 -20.46
N THR A 149 -9.73 -17.03 -20.44
CA THR A 149 -10.20 -16.10 -19.43
C THR A 149 -10.40 -16.84 -18.12
N VAL A 150 -9.76 -16.39 -17.05
CA VAL A 150 -9.92 -16.95 -15.70
C VAL A 150 -10.90 -16.06 -14.93
N PRO A 151 -12.02 -16.60 -14.43
CA PRO A 151 -12.90 -15.86 -13.53
C PRO A 151 -12.25 -15.75 -12.15
N LEU A 152 -12.03 -14.52 -11.71
CA LEU A 152 -11.62 -14.20 -10.35
C LEU A 152 -12.85 -13.68 -9.60
N LEU A 153 -13.29 -14.41 -8.59
CA LEU A 153 -14.34 -13.94 -7.69
C LEU A 153 -13.74 -12.93 -6.70
N HIS A 154 -14.23 -11.71 -6.75
CA HIS A 154 -13.85 -10.62 -5.85
C HIS A 154 -15.06 -10.26 -4.98
N MET A 155 -14.92 -10.42 -3.66
CA MET A 155 -15.97 -10.12 -2.69
C MET A 155 -15.55 -8.98 -1.78
N SER A 156 -16.46 -8.06 -1.52
CA SER A 156 -16.26 -6.92 -0.63
C SER A 156 -17.43 -6.78 0.33
N THR A 157 -17.15 -6.53 1.60
CA THR A 157 -18.17 -6.25 2.62
C THR A 157 -17.94 -4.86 3.20
N VAL A 158 -19.01 -4.07 3.32
CA VAL A 158 -19.00 -2.73 3.89
C VAL A 158 -20.00 -2.67 5.05
N GLY A 159 -19.58 -2.11 6.18
CA GLY A 159 -20.48 -1.78 7.29
C GLY A 159 -21.19 -0.44 7.03
N ASN A 160 -22.51 -0.45 7.06
CA ASN A 160 -23.35 0.72 6.85
C ASN A 160 -23.92 1.18 8.20
N PRO A 161 -23.80 2.48 8.57
CA PRO A 161 -24.46 2.98 9.76
C PRO A 161 -25.99 2.88 9.64
N PRO A 162 -26.72 2.78 10.76
CA PRO A 162 -28.17 2.80 10.73
C PRO A 162 -28.65 4.11 10.08
N ARG A 163 -29.62 4.00 9.16
CA ARG A 163 -30.25 5.18 8.56
C ARG A 163 -31.04 5.90 9.65
N LYS A 164 -30.80 7.20 9.81
CA LYS A 164 -31.60 8.06 10.68
C LYS A 164 -33.03 8.15 10.15
#